data_AF-W2D1R4-F1
#
_entry.id   AF-W2D1R4-F1
#
_cell.length_a   1.000
_cell.length_b   1.000
_cell.length_c   1.000
_cell.angle_alpha   90.00
_cell.angle_beta   90.00
_cell.angle_gamma   90.00
#
_symmetry.space_group_name_H-M   'P 1'
#
loop_
_entity.id
_entity.type
_entity.pdbx_description
1 polymer ?
#
loop_
_entity_poly.entity_id
_entity_poly.type
_entity_poly.pdbx_seq_one_letter_code
_entity_poly.pdbx_strand_id
1 'polypeptide(L)' 'VDTAKVSAEMKSYRPIPVIADFRDASGGDTMKASIDANYRQIKQEILSLVDSEIARIKADPKLQGLMKG' A
#
# COMPACT_ATOMS: atom_id res chain seq x y z
N VAL A 1 -34.59 27.11 15.67
CA VAL A 1 -33.82 26.20 14.78
C VAL A 1 -34.35 26.40 13.37
N ASP A 2 -33.49 26.84 12.45
CA ASP A 2 -33.89 27.13 11.06
C ASP A 2 -33.77 25.87 10.20
N THR A 3 -34.88 25.15 10.09
CA THR A 3 -34.98 23.87 9.37
C THR A 3 -34.76 24.03 7.87
N ALA A 4 -35.03 25.21 7.31
CA ALA A 4 -34.85 25.47 5.87
C ALA A 4 -33.35 25.51 5.52
N LYS A 5 -32.55 26.18 6.35
CA LYS A 5 -31.09 26.24 6.19
C LYS A 5 -30.45 24.86 6.32
N VAL A 6 -30.83 24.07 7.33
CA VAL A 6 -30.32 22.70 7.51
C VAL A 6 -30.70 21.79 6.34
N SER A 7 -31.93 21.90 5.83
CA SER A 7 -32.36 21.12 4.66
C SER A 7 -31.57 21.45 3.39
N ALA A 8 -31.25 22.73 3.18
CA ALA A 8 -30.43 23.16 2.05
C ALA A 8 -28.99 22.61 2.15
N GLU A 9 -28.39 22.63 3.35
CA GLU A 9 -27.05 22.08 3.61
C GLU A 9 -27.02 20.54 3.46
N MET A 10 -28.06 19.83 3.90
CA MET A 10 -28.16 18.38 3.70
C MET A 10 -28.29 17.99 2.21
N LYS A 11 -28.99 18.81 1.40
CA LYS A 11 -29.13 18.57 -0.04
C LYS A 11 -27.83 18.74 -0.82
N SER A 12 -26.91 19.57 -0.34
CA SER A 12 -25.61 19.79 -0.97
C SER A 12 -24.52 18.83 -0.50
N TYR A 13 -24.79 18.04 0.54
CA TYR A 13 -23.84 17.08 1.08
C TYR A 13 -23.46 16.01 0.05
N ARG A 14 -22.15 15.79 -0.11
CA ARG A 14 -21.59 14.65 -0.86
C ARG A 14 -20.81 13.76 0.11
N PRO A 15 -21.03 12.44 0.12
CA PRO A 15 -20.25 11.53 0.94
C PRO A 15 -18.75 11.65 0.64
N ILE A 16 -17.93 11.57 1.69
CA ILE A 16 -16.48 11.48 1.53
C ILE A 16 -16.17 10.15 0.82
N PRO A 17 -15.36 10.15 -0.25
CA PRO A 17 -14.99 8.91 -0.91
C PRO A 17 -14.19 8.01 0.03
N VAL A 18 -14.47 6.71 -0.04
CA VAL A 18 -13.69 5.70 0.67
C VAL A 18 -12.35 5.51 -0.05
N ILE A 19 -11.23 5.76 0.64
CA ILE A 19 -9.88 5.67 0.07
C ILE A 19 -9.43 4.21 -0.06
N ALA A 20 -9.73 3.40 0.95
CA ALA A 20 -9.46 1.97 0.96
C ALA A 20 -10.61 1.28 1.71
N ASP A 21 -11.25 0.32 1.04
CA ASP A 21 -12.22 -0.55 1.67
C ASP A 21 -11.55 -1.87 2.01
N PHE A 22 -11.58 -2.23 3.29
CA PHE A 22 -11.10 -3.51 3.79
C PHE A 22 -12.25 -4.50 3.97
N ARG A 23 -13.34 -4.32 3.25
CA ARG A 23 -14.42 -5.30 3.17
C ARG A 23 -14.27 -6.18 1.95
N ASP A 24 -14.48 -7.47 2.13
CA ASP A 24 -14.63 -8.40 1.01
C ASP A 24 -16.01 -8.27 0.33
N ALA A 25 -16.22 -9.06 -0.73
CA ALA A 25 -17.48 -9.06 -1.49
C ALA A 25 -18.70 -9.48 -0.67
N SER A 26 -18.52 -10.14 0.48
CA SER A 26 -19.58 -10.50 1.42
C SER A 26 -19.74 -9.51 2.58
N GLY A 27 -18.92 -8.46 2.63
CA GLY A 27 -18.91 -7.44 3.68
C GLY A 27 -18.05 -7.80 4.90
N GLY A 28 -17.29 -8.89 4.86
CA GLY A 28 -16.39 -9.31 5.94
C GLY A 28 -15.12 -8.46 6.02
N ASP A 29 -14.60 -8.25 7.23
CA ASP A 29 -13.38 -7.45 7.46
C ASP A 29 -12.11 -8.23 7.05
N THR A 30 -11.38 -7.68 6.10
CA THR A 30 -10.11 -8.21 5.57
C THR A 30 -8.89 -7.43 6.07
N MET A 31 -9.05 -6.42 6.92
CA MET A 31 -7.98 -5.49 7.29
C MET A 31 -6.71 -6.22 7.76
N LYS A 32 -6.86 -7.18 8.68
CA LYS A 32 -5.73 -7.96 9.19
C LYS A 32 -5.06 -8.80 8.11
N ALA A 33 -5.85 -9.46 7.26
CA ALA A 33 -5.34 -10.28 6.17
C ALA A 33 -4.57 -9.42 5.14
N SER A 34 -5.08 -8.23 4.82
CA SER A 34 -4.43 -7.27 3.93
C SER A 34 -3.09 -6.78 4.49
N ILE A 35 -3.03 -6.48 5.80
CA ILE A 35 -1.78 -6.09 6.47
C ILE A 35 -0.76 -7.23 6.43
N ASP A 36 -1.18 -8.45 6.79
CA ASP A 36 -0.29 -9.62 6.82
C ASP A 36 0.24 -9.95 5.41
N ALA A 37 -0.60 -9.85 4.38
CA ALA A 37 -0.22 -10.05 2.99
C ALA A 37 0.80 -9.00 2.52
N ASN A 38 0.54 -7.72 2.81
CA ASN A 38 1.46 -6.63 2.47
C ASN A 38 2.83 -6.81 3.11
N TYR A 39 2.86 -7.18 4.40
CA TYR A 39 4.12 -7.40 5.11
C TYR A 39 4.93 -8.57 4.52
N ARG A 40 4.26 -9.67 4.14
CA ARG A 40 4.91 -10.80 3.46
C ARG A 40 5.44 -10.41 2.08
N GLN A 41 4.65 -9.69 1.31
CA GLN A 41 5.02 -9.23 -0.02
C GLN A 41 6.24 -8.30 0.03
N ILE A 42 6.21 -7.27 0.89
CA ILE A 42 7.33 -6.34 1.05
C ILE A 42 8.61 -7.09 1.42
N LYS A 43 8.53 -8.06 2.33
CA LYS A 43 9.70 -8.87 2.70
C LYS A 43 10.29 -9.61 1.50
N GLN A 44 9.44 -10.24 0.69
CA GLN A 44 9.88 -10.97 -0.51
C GLN A 44 10.48 -10.02 -1.55
N GLU A 45 9.85 -8.87 -1.77
CA GLU A 45 10.32 -7.85 -2.70
C GLU A 45 11.68 -7.29 -2.28
N ILE A 46 11.90 -7.03 -0.98
CA ILE A 46 13.19 -6.55 -0.48
C ILE A 46 14.28 -7.61 -0.66
N LEU A 47 13.99 -8.88 -0.40
CA LEU A 47 14.96 -9.95 -0.65
C LEU A 47 15.31 -10.04 -2.15
N SER A 48 14.31 -10.03 -3.02
CA SER A 48 14.51 -10.05 -4.46
C SER A 48 15.29 -8.83 -4.97
N LEU A 49 15.03 -7.65 -4.41
CA LEU A 49 15.77 -6.43 -4.71
C LEU A 49 17.23 -6.55 -4.30
N VAL A 50 17.51 -7.04 -3.09
CA VAL A 50 18.88 -7.24 -2.61
C VAL A 50 19.62 -8.23 -3.51
N ASP A 51 19.02 -9.36 -3.86
CA ASP A 51 19.62 -10.35 -4.74
C ASP A 51 19.91 -9.77 -6.14
N SER A 52 18.96 -9.01 -6.68
CA SER A 52 19.10 -8.33 -7.96
C SER A 52 20.22 -7.30 -7.95
N GLU A 53 20.30 -6.50 -6.88
CA GLU A 53 21.36 -5.50 -6.73
C GLU A 53 22.73 -6.13 -6.50
N ILE A 54 22.81 -7.23 -5.76
CA ILE A 54 24.03 -8.03 -5.65
C ILE A 54 24.47 -8.52 -7.03
N ALA A 55 23.57 -9.10 -7.82
CA ALA A 55 23.89 -9.57 -9.17
C ALA A 55 24.35 -8.41 -10.07
N ARG A 56 23.67 -7.26 -10.00
CA ARG A 56 24.01 -6.04 -10.74
C ARG A 56 25.40 -5.52 -10.38
N ILE A 57 25.74 -5.46 -9.08
CA ILE A 57 27.04 -5.00 -8.61
C ILE A 57 28.16 -5.96 -9.04
N LYS A 58 27.93 -7.30 -9.00
CA LYS A 58 28.91 -8.29 -9.51
C LYS A 58 29.17 -8.13 -11.00
N ALA A 59 28.13 -7.81 -11.77
CA ALA A 59 28.22 -7.68 -13.22
C ALA A 59 28.83 -6.35 -13.68
N ASP A 60 28.80 -5.31 -12.84
CA ASP A 60 29.34 -3.99 -13.18
C ASP A 60 30.86 -3.93 -12.91
N PRO A 61 31.71 -3.77 -13.95
CA PRO A 61 33.16 -3.75 -13.78
C PRO A 61 33.68 -2.64 -12.86
N LYS A 62 32.91 -1.54 -12.71
CA LYS A 62 33.26 -0.41 -11.85
C LYS A 62 32.90 -0.66 -10.39
N LEU A 63 31.91 -1.52 -10.13
CA LEU A 63 31.37 -1.76 -8.77
C LEU A 63 31.74 -3.13 -8.21
N GLN A 64 32.14 -4.10 -9.03
CA GLN A 64 32.53 -5.45 -8.60
C GLN A 64 33.59 -5.46 -7.49
N GLY A 65 34.49 -4.46 -7.47
CA GLY A 65 35.53 -4.33 -6.45
C GLY A 65 35.02 -3.96 -5.05
N LEU A 66 33.74 -3.57 -4.91
CA LEU A 66 33.08 -3.26 -3.64
C LEU A 66 32.59 -4.51 -2.92
N MET A 67 32.42 -5.63 -3.63
CA MET A 67 31.95 -6.90 -3.07
C MET A 67 33.08 -7.74 -2.44
N LYS A 68 33.95 -7.08 -1.67
CA LYS A 68 35.01 -7.77 -0.92
C LYS A 68 34.43 -8.34 0.37
N GLY A 69 34.30 -9.67 0.40
CA GLY A 69 34.35 -10.46 1.62
C GLY A 69 35.78 -10.89 1.91
#